data_AF-A0A249SP43-F1
#
_entry.id   AF-A0A249SP43-F1
#
_cell.length_a   1.000
_cell.length_b   1.000
_cell.length_c   1.000
_cell.angle_alpha   90.00
_cell.angle_beta   90.00
_cell.angle_gamma   90.00
#
_symmetry.space_group_name_H-M   'P 1'
#
loop_
_entity.id
_entity.type
_entity.pdbx_description
1 polymer ?
#
loop_
_entity_poly.entity_id
_entity_poly.type
_entity_poly.pdbx_seq_one_letter_code
_entity_poly.pdbx_strand_id
1 'polypeptide(L)'
;MRKTVRLVILLLVVAVIYFGYSAWIDSVAIYNIGAVQLGSGTNWNKTLDELLAVSGITNSTQLDEILNAAGSSLKAIDLLVAVPSTGGTGSGTSSFLTSSAFTLGGATNVEFVKILIADANTKLVDGATPYVLKGFMAANSLLKTLLDPFKMILVGGVFAMFVPLTKQLLFGTVIGMKSYMKNRQSNVLYNYQKTIQFTEELQVKLAEGNYDAVKAAYASYSGLAFKPEFLNTMMDEICSVLIKEGDLTVFAEAAKVITKSIKEMYEKERRRSINGRGDELFFDLKRGYEYCASGSKYSIAYHKALQKKADNNLGWKIYSLEIFKFNFFLVAMFIPAVIISAFIGGLVNGLINNLSGDVKTLAVAATFFISWVILTIIAHAVMIFRNEKYKNIKNILVKPALVFYSLYLLTFITISAGIVGVSKVDIVAPGSSAQIWVWFSAVAYLVLSTSLIFYVIATLVDSFKQHNTLSKKLLVDGIILPSIAWTIATVSNFMSLYGPSDHNLGTIFAAINGVTLVGFWIYLSISSFLINNLISPNMARELRKAVEADAIKKKKSSKATK
;
A
#
# COMPACT_ATOMS: atom_id res chain seq x y z
N MET A 1 8.91 -0.30 -11.01
CA MET A 1 7.89 -0.83 -10.07
C MET A 1 8.11 -0.34 -8.64
N ARG A 2 9.34 -0.01 -8.22
CA ARG A 2 9.63 0.51 -6.86
C ARG A 2 8.98 1.86 -6.53
N LYS A 3 8.87 2.76 -7.51
CA LYS A 3 8.17 4.05 -7.34
C LYS A 3 6.70 3.84 -6.92
N THR A 4 6.03 2.87 -7.52
CA THR A 4 4.65 2.48 -7.18
C THR A 4 4.53 2.03 -5.72
N VAL A 5 5.43 1.18 -5.25
CA VAL A 5 5.44 0.72 -3.85
C VAL A 5 5.60 1.88 -2.89
N ARG A 6 6.52 2.83 -3.18
CA ARG A 6 6.70 4.04 -2.37
C ARG A 6 5.46 4.92 -2.34
N LEU A 7 4.75 5.04 -3.46
CA LEU A 7 3.50 5.80 -3.56
C LEU A 7 2.38 5.16 -2.71
N VAL A 8 2.27 3.84 -2.68
CA VAL A 8 1.31 3.12 -1.81
C VAL A 8 1.58 3.38 -0.33
N ILE A 9 2.86 3.43 0.07
CA ILE A 9 3.23 3.73 1.47
C ILE A 9 2.92 5.18 1.83
N LEU A 10 3.16 6.12 0.92
CA LEU A 10 2.81 7.52 1.13
C LEU A 10 1.28 7.68 1.28
N LEU A 11 0.49 6.94 0.49
CA LEU A 11 -0.96 6.89 0.63
C LEU A 11 -1.40 6.35 2.00
N LEU A 12 -0.75 5.29 2.50
CA LEU A 12 -1.02 4.76 3.83
C LEU A 12 -0.74 5.81 4.91
N VAL A 13 0.42 6.48 4.87
CA VAL A 13 0.79 7.50 5.85
C VAL A 13 -0.24 8.64 5.87
N VAL A 14 -0.65 9.12 4.70
CA VAL A 14 -1.68 10.17 4.58
C VAL A 14 -3.03 9.69 5.13
N ALA A 15 -3.42 8.44 4.86
CA ALA A 15 -4.66 7.85 5.40
C ALA A 15 -4.61 7.74 6.93
N VAL A 16 -3.50 7.25 7.51
CA VAL A 16 -3.31 7.15 8.96
C VAL A 16 -3.37 8.52 9.63
N ILE A 17 -2.74 9.55 9.04
CA ILE A 17 -2.81 10.92 9.57
C ILE A 17 -4.25 11.43 9.57
N TYR A 18 -4.97 11.26 8.45
CA TYR A 18 -6.34 11.74 8.32
C TYR A 18 -7.29 11.07 9.30
N PHE A 19 -7.36 9.74 9.26
CA PHE A 19 -8.32 9.03 10.10
C PHE A 19 -7.89 9.05 11.58
N GLY A 20 -6.59 9.06 11.87
CA GLY A 20 -6.06 9.28 13.22
C GLY A 20 -6.47 10.65 13.77
N TYR A 21 -6.39 11.71 12.96
CA TYR A 21 -6.88 13.04 13.33
C TYR A 21 -8.40 13.09 13.50
N SER A 22 -9.16 12.50 12.58
CA SER A 22 -10.63 12.45 12.67
C SER A 22 -11.07 11.75 13.96
N ALA A 23 -10.44 10.61 14.26
CA ALA A 23 -10.76 9.85 15.44
C ALA A 23 -10.26 10.49 16.73
N TRP A 24 -9.14 11.20 16.69
CA TRP A 24 -8.70 12.03 17.81
C TRP A 24 -9.75 13.11 18.15
N ILE A 25 -10.27 13.84 17.17
CA ILE A 25 -11.35 14.83 17.39
C ILE A 25 -12.63 14.16 17.95
N ASP A 26 -12.92 12.94 17.53
CA ASP A 26 -14.12 12.22 17.98
C ASP A 26 -13.94 11.51 19.33
N SER A 27 -12.71 11.31 19.78
CA SER A 27 -12.35 10.56 21.00
C SER A 27 -12.08 11.45 22.21
N VAL A 28 -11.51 12.64 22.00
CA VAL A 28 -11.12 13.53 23.08
C VAL A 28 -12.31 14.39 23.47
N ALA A 29 -13.26 13.84 24.22
CA ALA A 29 -14.27 14.64 24.90
C ALA A 29 -13.95 14.64 26.40
N ILE A 30 -13.59 15.80 26.94
CA ILE A 30 -13.34 15.99 28.38
C ILE A 30 -14.60 16.62 28.96
N TYR A 31 -15.31 15.89 29.82
CA TYR A 31 -16.54 16.36 30.46
C TYR A 31 -16.27 16.95 31.84
N ASN A 32 -16.99 18.01 32.20
CA ASN A 32 -16.91 18.70 33.47
C ASN A 32 -18.32 18.97 34.02
N ILE A 33 -18.46 18.98 35.34
CA ILE A 33 -19.63 19.51 36.06
C ILE A 33 -19.13 20.70 36.89
N GLY A 34 -19.63 21.90 36.60
CA GLY A 34 -19.04 23.12 37.17
C GLY A 34 -17.56 23.26 36.79
N ALA A 35 -16.68 23.32 37.80
CA ALA A 35 -15.22 23.37 37.64
C ALA A 35 -14.52 22.01 37.84
N VAL A 36 -15.28 20.91 38.01
CA VAL A 36 -14.75 19.58 38.30
C VAL A 36 -14.73 18.72 37.04
N GLN A 37 -13.58 18.17 36.69
CA GLN A 37 -13.40 17.32 35.51
C GLN A 37 -13.78 15.87 35.80
N LEU A 38 -14.46 15.22 34.86
CA LEU A 38 -14.80 13.80 34.89
C LEU A 38 -13.52 12.98 35.10
N GLY A 39 -13.50 12.18 36.18
CA GLY A 39 -12.34 11.36 36.54
C GLY A 39 -11.21 12.11 37.27
N SER A 40 -11.37 13.40 37.63
CA SER A 40 -10.40 14.12 38.46
C SER A 40 -10.47 13.68 39.94
N GLY A 41 -10.08 12.43 40.20
CA GLY A 41 -9.87 11.83 41.51
C GLY A 41 -10.82 12.33 42.62
N THR A 42 -10.24 12.94 43.65
CA THR A 42 -10.95 13.36 44.87
C THR A 42 -12.07 14.37 44.62
N ASN A 43 -11.91 15.30 43.67
CA ASN A 43 -12.93 16.31 43.40
C ASN A 43 -14.10 15.70 42.61
N TRP A 44 -13.80 14.81 41.66
CA TRP A 44 -14.83 14.08 40.92
C TRP A 44 -15.65 13.17 41.82
N ASN A 45 -14.98 12.42 42.70
CA ASN A 45 -15.64 11.54 43.65
C ASN A 45 -16.61 12.29 44.56
N LYS A 46 -16.22 13.48 45.05
CA LYS A 46 -17.10 14.36 45.83
C LYS A 46 -18.33 14.81 45.04
N THR A 47 -18.15 15.23 43.79
CA THR A 47 -19.28 15.62 42.93
C THR A 47 -20.18 14.43 42.61
N LEU A 48 -19.63 13.23 42.44
CA LEU A 48 -20.41 12.02 42.23
C LEU A 48 -21.20 11.63 43.49
N ASP A 49 -20.59 11.73 44.67
CA ASP A 49 -21.25 11.53 45.97
C ASP A 49 -22.41 12.51 46.17
N GLU A 50 -22.19 13.78 45.83
CA GLU A 50 -23.20 14.84 45.89
C GLU A 50 -24.39 14.55 44.96
N LEU A 51 -24.12 14.15 43.71
CA LEU A 51 -25.16 13.77 42.76
C LEU A 51 -25.97 12.56 43.24
N LEU A 52 -25.31 11.52 43.77
CA LEU A 52 -26.00 10.34 44.32
C LEU A 52 -26.88 10.71 45.52
N ALA A 53 -26.40 11.60 46.38
CA ALA A 53 -27.16 12.10 47.53
C ALA A 53 -28.37 12.93 47.11
N VAL A 54 -28.22 13.86 46.16
CA VAL A 54 -29.33 14.67 45.62
C VAL A 54 -30.36 13.79 44.89
N SER A 55 -29.89 12.80 44.15
CA SER A 55 -30.75 11.79 43.51
C SER A 55 -31.44 10.84 44.51
N GLY A 56 -31.00 10.80 45.77
CA GLY A 56 -31.54 9.89 46.79
C GLY A 56 -31.23 8.41 46.53
N ILE A 57 -30.16 8.12 45.79
CA ILE A 57 -29.78 6.76 45.42
C ILE A 57 -28.93 6.17 46.54
N THR A 58 -29.44 5.11 47.15
CA THR A 58 -28.82 4.46 48.31
C THR A 58 -28.50 2.99 48.09
N ASN A 59 -29.03 2.37 47.04
CA ASN A 59 -28.81 0.96 46.73
C ASN A 59 -28.83 0.69 45.20
N SER A 60 -28.41 -0.52 44.81
CA SER A 60 -28.31 -0.93 43.41
C SER A 60 -29.66 -1.06 42.71
N THR A 61 -30.75 -1.32 43.44
CA THR A 61 -32.10 -1.42 42.86
C THR A 61 -32.57 -0.05 42.37
N GLN A 62 -32.37 1.00 43.16
CA GLN A 62 -32.67 2.38 42.75
C GLN A 62 -31.80 2.83 41.56
N LEU A 63 -30.55 2.34 41.50
CA LEU A 63 -29.66 2.58 40.36
C LEU A 63 -30.21 1.92 39.08
N ASP A 64 -30.66 0.66 39.15
CA ASP A 64 -31.31 -0.02 38.02
C ASP A 64 -32.63 0.66 37.61
N GLU A 65 -33.41 1.17 38.57
CA GLU A 65 -34.65 1.89 38.29
C GLU A 65 -34.42 3.14 37.44
N ILE A 66 -33.43 3.98 37.80
CA ILE A 66 -33.13 5.20 37.02
C ILE A 66 -32.55 4.88 35.63
N LEU A 67 -31.75 3.81 35.52
CA LEU A 67 -31.16 3.39 34.24
C LEU A 67 -32.25 2.87 33.30
N ASN A 68 -33.16 2.05 33.82
CA ASN A 68 -34.30 1.52 33.06
C ASN A 68 -35.29 2.64 32.67
N ALA A 69 -35.58 3.57 33.58
CA ALA A 69 -36.46 4.72 33.30
C ALA A 69 -35.91 5.63 32.19
N ALA A 70 -34.58 5.73 32.08
CA ALA A 70 -33.90 6.45 31.02
C ALA A 70 -33.72 5.65 29.71
N GLY A 71 -34.14 4.38 29.67
CA GLY A 71 -33.98 3.49 28.51
C GLY A 71 -32.54 3.05 28.24
N SER A 72 -31.67 3.09 29.26
CA SER A 72 -30.28 2.64 29.14
C SER A 72 -30.19 1.11 29.08
N SER A 73 -29.18 0.59 28.37
CA SER A 73 -28.82 -0.83 28.41
C SER A 73 -27.93 -1.20 29.60
N LEU A 74 -27.42 -0.20 30.34
CA LEU A 74 -26.56 -0.39 31.50
C LEU A 74 -27.38 -0.91 32.69
N LYS A 75 -26.75 -1.78 33.49
CA LYS A 75 -27.25 -2.24 34.79
C LYS A 75 -26.29 -1.84 35.90
N ALA A 76 -26.76 -1.86 37.14
CA ALA A 76 -25.96 -1.58 38.33
C ALA A 76 -24.71 -2.48 38.39
N ILE A 77 -24.81 -3.73 37.94
CA ILE A 77 -23.68 -4.67 37.88
C ILE A 77 -22.57 -4.23 36.90
N ASP A 78 -22.90 -3.43 35.88
CA ASP A 78 -21.93 -2.91 34.91
C ASP A 78 -21.17 -1.68 35.45
N LEU A 79 -21.66 -1.08 36.53
CA LEU A 79 -21.15 0.17 37.09
C LEU A 79 -20.45 -0.02 38.44
N LEU A 80 -20.91 -0.96 39.26
CA LEU A 80 -20.46 -1.16 40.65
C LEU A 80 -19.32 -2.19 40.76
N VAL A 81 -18.42 -2.00 41.74
CA VAL A 81 -17.32 -2.96 42.05
C VAL A 81 -17.88 -4.29 42.54
N ALA A 82 -18.98 -4.24 43.30
CA ALA A 82 -19.78 -5.38 43.72
C ALA A 82 -21.23 -4.91 43.90
N VAL A 83 -22.20 -5.74 43.51
CA VAL A 83 -23.62 -5.44 43.73
C VAL A 83 -23.97 -5.79 45.19
N PRO A 84 -24.34 -4.82 46.04
CA PRO A 84 -24.74 -5.12 47.41
C PRO A 84 -26.01 -5.97 47.38
N SER A 85 -25.96 -7.19 47.93
CA SER A 85 -27.14 -8.04 48.04
C SER A 85 -28.07 -7.51 49.13
N THR A 86 -29.33 -7.25 48.80
CA THR A 86 -30.39 -6.83 49.72
C THR A 86 -30.90 -7.97 50.61
N GLY A 87 -29.99 -8.76 51.20
CA GLY A 87 -30.32 -10.04 51.84
C GLY A 87 -29.87 -10.22 53.30
N GLY A 88 -29.48 -9.16 54.01
CA GLY A 88 -29.06 -9.26 55.41
C GLY A 88 -29.99 -8.49 56.35
N THR A 89 -30.79 -9.21 57.14
CA THR A 89 -31.55 -8.68 58.29
C THR A 89 -30.60 -8.29 59.42
N GLY A 90 -29.85 -7.21 59.23
CA GLY A 90 -28.98 -6.62 60.24
C GLY A 90 -29.32 -5.15 60.39
N SER A 91 -29.82 -4.77 61.57
CA SER A 91 -29.96 -3.38 62.02
C SER A 91 -28.60 -2.68 61.98
N GLY A 92 -28.30 -2.03 60.85
CA GLY A 92 -27.14 -1.17 60.64
C GLY A 92 -27.52 -0.11 59.62
N THR A 93 -27.24 1.15 59.97
CA THR A 93 -27.40 2.35 59.13
C THR A 93 -27.34 2.08 57.63
N SER A 94 -28.35 2.53 56.89
CA SER A 94 -28.38 2.58 55.42
C SER A 94 -27.06 3.16 54.90
N SER A 95 -26.13 2.29 54.49
CA SER A 95 -24.86 2.74 53.92
C SER A 95 -25.19 3.35 52.56
N PHE A 96 -25.16 4.68 52.47
CA PHE A 96 -25.30 5.38 51.21
C PHE A 96 -24.33 4.79 50.17
N LEU A 97 -24.83 4.55 48.95
CA LEU A 97 -23.94 4.29 47.82
C LEU A 97 -23.09 5.55 47.63
N THR A 98 -21.79 5.41 47.83
CA THR A 98 -20.80 6.45 47.56
C THR A 98 -20.00 6.07 46.31
N SER A 99 -19.26 7.02 45.77
CA SER A 99 -18.34 6.92 44.65
C SER A 99 -17.37 5.74 44.79
N SER A 100 -17.00 5.33 46.01
CA SER A 100 -16.16 4.14 46.23
C SER A 100 -16.82 2.80 45.88
N ALA A 101 -18.14 2.76 45.73
CA ALA A 101 -18.87 1.57 45.30
C ALA A 101 -18.79 1.35 43.77
N PHE A 102 -18.34 2.34 43.01
CA PHE A 102 -18.27 2.30 41.55
C PHE A 102 -16.91 1.81 41.07
N THR A 103 -16.91 1.01 40.00
CA THR A 103 -15.69 0.76 39.24
C THR A 103 -15.19 2.07 38.63
N LEU A 104 -13.90 2.16 38.29
CA LEU A 104 -13.38 3.32 37.56
C LEU A 104 -14.18 3.57 36.27
N GLY A 105 -14.51 2.50 35.54
CA GLY A 105 -15.34 2.57 34.34
C GLY A 105 -16.76 3.08 34.62
N GLY A 106 -17.39 2.65 35.71
CA GLY A 106 -18.72 3.08 36.12
C GLY A 106 -18.77 4.53 36.59
N ALA A 107 -17.83 4.94 37.44
CA ALA A 107 -17.75 6.30 37.97
C ALA A 107 -17.47 7.36 36.90
N THR A 108 -16.89 6.97 35.76
CA THR A 108 -16.62 7.86 34.62
C THR A 108 -17.53 7.61 33.41
N ASN A 109 -18.54 6.74 33.53
CA ASN A 109 -19.43 6.42 32.42
C ASN A 109 -20.32 7.63 32.08
N VAL A 110 -20.15 8.20 30.90
CA VAL A 110 -20.82 9.45 30.47
C VAL A 110 -22.33 9.28 30.35
N GLU A 111 -22.82 8.10 29.95
CA GLU A 111 -24.26 7.82 29.84
C GLU A 111 -24.89 7.79 31.22
N PHE A 112 -24.32 7.01 32.14
CA PHE A 112 -24.75 6.97 33.53
C PHE A 112 -24.72 8.36 34.18
N VAL A 113 -23.61 9.11 34.03
CA VAL A 113 -23.48 10.45 34.61
C VAL A 113 -24.53 11.41 34.07
N LYS A 114 -24.91 11.34 32.78
CA LYS A 114 -26.00 12.15 32.22
C LYS A 114 -27.35 11.79 32.82
N ILE A 115 -27.63 10.50 32.98
CA ILE A 115 -28.88 10.00 33.58
C ILE A 115 -28.96 10.44 35.04
N LEU A 116 -27.85 10.29 35.79
CA LEU A 116 -27.76 10.72 37.18
C LEU A 116 -27.96 12.23 37.33
N ILE A 117 -27.34 13.05 36.47
CA ILE A 117 -27.56 14.50 36.47
C ILE A 117 -29.01 14.86 36.16
N ALA A 118 -29.63 14.17 35.19
CA ALA A 118 -31.03 14.41 34.84
C ALA A 118 -31.93 14.11 36.03
N ASP A 119 -31.74 12.96 36.70
CA ASP A 119 -32.50 12.59 37.89
C ASP A 119 -32.24 13.57 39.06
N ALA A 120 -30.98 13.89 39.36
CA ALA A 120 -30.62 14.86 40.40
C ALA A 120 -31.27 16.22 40.17
N ASN A 121 -31.27 16.72 38.93
CA ASN A 121 -31.88 18.00 38.57
C ASN A 121 -33.41 18.02 38.77
N THR A 122 -34.10 16.88 38.67
CA THR A 122 -35.54 16.82 38.98
C THR A 122 -35.85 16.90 40.48
N LYS A 123 -34.83 16.65 41.33
CA LYS A 123 -34.94 16.59 42.80
C LYS A 123 -34.25 17.78 43.49
N LEU A 124 -33.80 18.77 42.73
CA LEU A 124 -33.20 19.99 43.27
C LEU A 124 -34.22 20.81 44.06
N VAL A 125 -33.76 21.42 45.14
CA VAL A 125 -34.54 22.39 45.92
C VAL A 125 -34.71 23.68 45.10
N ASP A 126 -35.88 24.31 45.19
CA ASP A 126 -36.19 25.57 44.50
C ASP A 126 -35.09 26.63 44.76
N GLY A 127 -34.48 27.13 43.68
CA GLY A 127 -33.40 28.12 43.71
C GLY A 127 -31.97 27.56 43.63
N ALA A 128 -31.79 26.23 43.66
CA ALA A 128 -30.49 25.62 43.42
C ALA A 128 -30.11 25.64 41.93
N THR A 129 -28.82 25.85 41.64
CA THR A 129 -28.33 25.83 40.26
C THR A 129 -28.31 24.40 39.71
N PRO A 130 -28.85 24.15 38.50
CA PRO A 130 -28.85 22.81 37.91
C PRO A 130 -27.44 22.34 37.60
N TYR A 131 -27.19 21.05 37.82
CA TYR A 131 -25.98 20.39 37.37
C TYR A 131 -26.00 20.31 35.84
N VAL A 132 -24.95 20.84 35.20
CA VAL A 132 -24.80 20.80 33.74
C VAL A 132 -23.49 20.11 33.40
N LEU A 133 -23.59 18.99 32.68
CA LEU A 133 -22.43 18.33 32.09
C LEU A 133 -21.97 19.13 30.85
N LYS A 134 -20.89 19.90 31.00
CA LYS A 134 -20.26 20.64 29.91
C LYS A 134 -19.05 19.86 29.43
N GLY A 135 -18.88 19.67 28.13
CA GLY A 135 -17.71 18.99 27.59
C GLY A 135 -16.82 19.89 26.76
N PHE A 136 -15.52 19.91 27.05
CA PHE A 136 -14.51 20.36 26.12
C PHE A 136 -14.38 19.30 25.01
N MET A 137 -14.60 19.69 23.75
CA MET A 137 -14.66 18.80 22.58
C MET A 137 -15.80 17.75 22.57
N ALA A 138 -16.79 17.89 23.45
CA ALA A 138 -18.05 17.14 23.34
C ALA A 138 -18.86 17.53 22.09
N ALA A 139 -19.82 16.68 21.71
CA ALA A 139 -20.67 16.86 20.52
C ALA A 139 -21.33 18.25 20.42
N ASN A 140 -21.57 18.90 21.56
CA ASN A 140 -22.21 20.21 21.71
C ASN A 140 -21.21 21.37 21.99
N SER A 141 -19.91 21.14 21.84
CA SER A 141 -18.89 22.15 22.17
C SER A 141 -18.49 23.00 20.96
N LEU A 142 -18.26 24.31 21.21
CA LEU A 142 -17.78 25.26 20.20
C LEU A 142 -16.49 24.77 19.50
N LEU A 143 -15.57 24.17 20.27
CA LEU A 143 -14.30 23.69 19.74
C LEU A 143 -14.48 22.49 18.80
N LYS A 144 -15.39 21.54 19.09
CA LYS A 144 -15.71 20.46 18.16
C LYS A 144 -16.36 21.02 16.89
N THR A 145 -17.31 21.95 17.04
CA THR A 145 -17.94 22.64 15.89
C THR A 145 -16.93 23.38 15.02
N LEU A 146 -15.88 23.95 15.61
CA LEU A 146 -14.79 24.61 14.88
C LEU A 146 -13.84 23.62 14.20
N LEU A 147 -13.59 22.45 14.79
CA LEU A 147 -12.64 21.45 14.29
C LEU A 147 -13.25 20.44 13.30
N ASP A 148 -14.55 20.16 13.39
CA ASP A 148 -15.24 19.22 12.50
C ASP A 148 -15.12 19.61 11.01
N PRO A 149 -15.22 20.89 10.60
CA PRO A 149 -14.97 21.30 9.22
C PRO A 149 -13.56 20.96 8.71
N PHE A 150 -12.54 20.95 9.57
CA PHE A 150 -11.17 20.58 9.18
C PHE A 150 -11.06 19.09 8.82
N LYS A 151 -11.92 18.22 9.37
CA LYS A 151 -12.00 16.82 8.92
C LYS A 151 -12.35 16.76 7.44
N MET A 152 -13.34 17.53 6.99
CA MET A 152 -13.75 17.57 5.57
C MET A 152 -12.66 18.14 4.65
N ILE A 153 -11.90 19.13 5.11
CA ILE A 153 -10.75 19.67 4.37
C ILE A 153 -9.65 18.61 4.23
N LEU A 154 -9.35 17.87 5.30
CA LEU A 154 -8.37 16.79 5.26
C LEU A 154 -8.83 15.59 4.42
N VAL A 155 -10.13 15.23 4.45
CA VAL A 155 -10.74 14.27 3.49
C VAL A 155 -10.45 14.73 2.08
N GLY A 156 -10.78 15.99 1.77
CA GLY A 156 -10.55 16.58 0.45
C GLY A 156 -9.08 16.48 0.02
N GLY A 157 -8.14 16.78 0.92
CA GLY A 157 -6.69 16.66 0.67
C GLY A 157 -6.23 15.21 0.44
N VAL A 158 -6.74 14.25 1.24
CA VAL A 158 -6.44 12.82 1.06
C VAL A 158 -6.96 12.34 -0.28
N PHE A 159 -8.22 12.64 -0.63
CA PHE A 159 -8.81 12.24 -1.90
C PHE A 159 -8.15 12.94 -3.10
N ALA A 160 -7.75 14.20 -2.96
CA ALA A 160 -7.01 14.93 -3.98
C ALA A 160 -5.64 14.31 -4.28
N MET A 161 -4.98 13.67 -3.30
CA MET A 161 -3.79 12.85 -3.52
C MET A 161 -4.13 11.43 -4.00
N PHE A 162 -5.17 10.81 -3.43
CA PHE A 162 -5.58 9.44 -3.69
C PHE A 162 -6.05 9.21 -5.13
N VAL A 163 -6.83 10.15 -5.70
CA VAL A 163 -7.42 9.99 -7.04
C VAL A 163 -6.36 10.02 -8.14
N PRO A 164 -5.44 11.00 -8.23
CA PRO A 164 -4.37 10.98 -9.22
C PRO A 164 -3.44 9.78 -9.06
N LEU A 165 -3.12 9.40 -7.82
CA LEU A 165 -2.25 8.26 -7.55
C LEU A 165 -2.89 6.94 -7.96
N THR A 166 -4.14 6.69 -7.59
CA THR A 166 -4.89 5.49 -8.00
C THR A 166 -5.03 5.44 -9.53
N LYS A 167 -5.31 6.58 -10.16
CA LYS A 167 -5.38 6.72 -11.62
C LYS A 167 -4.05 6.38 -12.30
N GLN A 168 -2.94 6.86 -11.76
CA GLN A 168 -1.60 6.55 -12.29
C GLN A 168 -1.23 5.07 -12.09
N LEU A 169 -1.53 4.52 -10.91
CA LEU A 169 -1.13 3.17 -10.50
C LEU A 169 -1.93 2.07 -11.21
N LEU A 170 -3.25 2.20 -11.26
CA LEU A 170 -4.13 1.16 -11.80
C LEU A 170 -4.44 1.38 -13.29
N PHE A 171 -4.50 2.64 -13.73
CA PHE A 171 -4.98 2.98 -15.07
C PHE A 171 -3.92 3.62 -15.97
N GLY A 172 -2.65 3.76 -15.56
CA GLY A 172 -1.60 4.38 -16.38
C GLY A 172 -1.51 3.77 -17.79
N THR A 173 -1.44 2.44 -17.89
CA THR A 173 -1.43 1.72 -19.17
C THR A 173 -2.75 1.91 -19.94
N VAL A 174 -3.89 1.88 -19.25
CA VAL A 174 -5.22 2.06 -19.87
C VAL A 174 -5.40 3.47 -20.43
N ILE A 175 -4.90 4.48 -19.73
CA ILE A 175 -4.90 5.88 -20.18
C ILE A 175 -3.99 6.03 -21.39
N GLY A 176 -2.81 5.40 -21.37
CA GLY A 176 -1.92 5.34 -22.53
C GLY A 176 -2.62 4.71 -23.74
N MET A 177 -3.27 3.56 -23.56
CA MET A 177 -4.04 2.88 -24.62
C MET A 177 -5.15 3.78 -25.17
N LYS A 178 -5.89 4.48 -24.30
CA LYS A 178 -6.94 5.43 -24.70
C LYS A 178 -6.36 6.60 -25.50
N SER A 179 -5.21 7.12 -25.09
CA SER A 179 -4.48 8.18 -25.81
C SER A 179 -4.02 7.72 -27.20
N TYR A 180 -3.45 6.50 -27.28
CA TYR A 180 -3.09 5.88 -28.56
C TYR A 180 -4.29 5.74 -29.49
N MET A 181 -5.42 5.22 -28.97
CA MET A 181 -6.65 5.07 -29.74
C MET A 181 -7.18 6.42 -30.24
N LYS A 182 -7.15 7.46 -29.40
CA LYS A 182 -7.57 8.82 -29.76
C LYS A 182 -6.74 9.37 -30.93
N ASN A 183 -5.43 9.13 -30.93
CA ASN A 183 -4.51 9.65 -31.93
C ASN A 183 -4.30 8.69 -33.13
N ARG A 184 -5.06 7.60 -33.22
CA ARG A 184 -4.83 6.54 -34.20
C ARG A 184 -4.84 7.04 -35.65
N GLN A 185 -5.80 7.89 -36.01
CA GLN A 185 -5.90 8.40 -37.38
C GLN A 185 -4.64 9.16 -37.79
N SER A 186 -4.19 10.11 -36.96
CA SER A 186 -2.92 10.84 -37.18
C SER A 186 -1.72 9.89 -37.21
N ASN A 187 -1.73 8.85 -36.36
CA ASN A 187 -0.65 7.87 -36.35
C ASN A 187 -0.55 7.09 -37.67
N VAL A 188 -1.67 6.56 -38.16
CA VAL A 188 -1.74 5.80 -39.41
C VAL A 188 -1.41 6.69 -40.62
N LEU A 189 -1.90 7.93 -40.61
CA LEU A 189 -1.75 8.83 -41.76
C LEU A 189 -0.33 9.41 -41.88
N TYR A 190 0.34 9.72 -40.77
CA TYR A 190 1.62 10.44 -40.79
C TYR A 190 2.67 9.89 -39.82
N ASN A 191 2.32 9.62 -38.56
CA ASN A 191 3.35 9.44 -37.52
C ASN A 191 4.09 8.10 -37.61
N TYR A 192 3.46 7.04 -38.12
CA TYR A 192 4.14 5.76 -38.36
C TYR A 192 5.28 5.92 -39.36
N GLN A 193 5.03 6.58 -40.50
CA GLN A 193 6.05 6.78 -41.54
C GLN A 193 7.25 7.57 -41.02
N LYS A 194 7.00 8.68 -40.31
CA LYS A 194 8.06 9.49 -39.67
C LYS A 194 8.90 8.68 -38.69
N THR A 195 8.25 7.82 -37.90
CA THR A 195 8.95 6.99 -36.91
C THR A 195 9.74 5.86 -37.59
N ILE A 196 9.19 5.24 -38.64
CA ILE A 196 9.89 4.22 -39.44
C ILE A 196 11.17 4.80 -40.03
N GLN A 197 11.06 5.94 -40.72
CA GLN A 197 12.20 6.63 -41.33
C GLN A 197 13.27 6.95 -40.27
N PHE A 198 12.85 7.52 -39.14
CA PHE A 198 13.75 7.78 -38.02
C PHE A 198 14.50 6.52 -37.57
N THR A 199 13.79 5.40 -37.38
CA THR A 199 14.42 4.15 -36.91
C THR A 199 15.34 3.51 -37.96
N GLU A 200 15.05 3.67 -39.24
CA GLU A 200 15.92 3.22 -40.34
C GLU A 200 17.22 4.03 -40.38
N GLU A 201 17.12 5.36 -40.31
CA GLU A 201 18.30 6.23 -40.27
C GLU A 201 19.14 5.99 -39.00
N LEU A 202 18.49 5.80 -37.85
CA LEU A 202 19.17 5.49 -36.60
C LEU A 202 19.89 4.14 -36.68
N GLN A 203 19.28 3.13 -37.29
CA GLN A 203 19.92 1.82 -37.49
C GLN A 203 21.22 1.93 -38.28
N VAL A 204 21.22 2.69 -39.39
CA VAL A 204 22.42 2.92 -40.20
C VAL A 204 23.51 3.60 -39.38
N LYS A 205 23.18 4.69 -38.70
CA LYS A 205 24.12 5.45 -37.84
C LYS A 205 24.70 4.60 -36.70
N LEU A 206 23.90 3.72 -36.10
CA LEU A 206 24.34 2.78 -35.07
C LEU A 206 25.28 1.71 -35.64
N ALA A 207 25.00 1.19 -36.84
CA ALA A 207 25.85 0.20 -37.49
C ALA A 207 27.21 0.78 -37.91
N GLU A 208 27.24 2.05 -38.32
CA GLU A 208 28.46 2.79 -38.66
C GLU A 208 29.29 3.19 -37.42
N GLY A 209 28.72 3.10 -36.21
CA GLY A 209 29.39 3.48 -34.97
C GLY A 209 29.66 4.98 -34.83
N ASN A 210 29.00 5.83 -35.61
CA ASN A 210 29.22 7.27 -35.61
C ASN A 210 28.52 7.95 -34.42
N TYR A 211 29.29 8.18 -33.36
CA TYR A 211 28.80 8.71 -32.08
C TYR A 211 28.06 10.06 -32.23
N ASP A 212 28.63 11.02 -32.96
CA ASP A 212 28.03 12.36 -33.15
C ASP A 212 26.73 12.29 -33.97
N ALA A 213 26.68 11.42 -34.97
CA ALA A 213 25.47 11.19 -35.76
C ALA A 213 24.35 10.56 -34.91
N VAL A 214 24.69 9.62 -34.02
CA VAL A 214 23.73 9.02 -33.08
C VAL A 214 23.25 10.06 -32.05
N LYS A 215 24.13 10.92 -31.56
CA LYS A 215 23.77 12.02 -30.65
C LYS A 215 22.82 13.03 -31.32
N ALA A 216 23.06 13.37 -32.58
CA ALA A 216 22.16 14.23 -33.35
C ALA A 216 20.78 13.56 -33.58
N ALA A 217 20.76 12.26 -33.86
CA ALA A 217 19.51 11.49 -33.96
C ALA A 217 18.78 11.41 -32.61
N TYR A 218 19.50 11.30 -31.49
CA TYR A 218 18.90 11.37 -30.17
C TYR A 218 18.19 12.72 -29.92
N ALA A 219 18.79 13.84 -30.34
CA ALA A 219 18.16 15.15 -30.20
C ALA A 219 16.84 15.26 -31.00
N SER A 220 16.81 14.73 -32.23
CA SER A 220 15.62 14.77 -33.08
C SER A 220 14.49 13.83 -32.62
N TYR A 221 14.79 12.87 -31.74
CA TYR A 221 13.80 11.99 -31.12
C TYR A 221 12.65 12.74 -30.46
N SER A 222 12.95 13.87 -29.81
CA SER A 222 11.96 14.71 -29.13
C SER A 222 10.81 15.14 -30.05
N GLY A 223 11.06 15.33 -31.35
CA GLY A 223 10.09 15.74 -32.35
C GLY A 223 9.13 14.64 -32.85
N LEU A 224 9.33 13.37 -32.48
CA LEU A 224 8.41 12.30 -32.87
C LEU A 224 7.12 12.32 -32.03
N ALA A 225 5.97 12.22 -32.71
CA ALA A 225 4.66 12.11 -32.07
C ALA A 225 4.31 10.66 -31.69
N PHE A 226 4.74 9.69 -32.50
CA PHE A 226 4.51 8.26 -32.25
C PHE A 226 5.76 7.63 -31.61
N LYS A 227 5.68 7.36 -30.31
CA LYS A 227 6.80 6.87 -29.49
C LYS A 227 6.36 5.64 -28.71
N PRO A 228 6.36 4.45 -29.32
CA PRO A 228 6.02 3.23 -28.61
C PRO A 228 7.04 2.97 -27.50
N GLU A 229 6.60 2.29 -26.43
CA GLU A 229 7.39 2.08 -25.22
C GLU A 229 8.74 1.36 -25.46
N PHE A 230 8.78 0.45 -26.43
CA PHE A 230 10.02 -0.25 -26.79
C PHE A 230 11.04 0.68 -27.49
N LEU A 231 10.58 1.71 -28.21
CA LEU A 231 11.44 2.73 -28.79
C LEU A 231 11.93 3.70 -27.70
N ASN A 232 11.05 4.16 -26.80
CA ASN A 232 11.44 4.95 -25.63
C ASN A 232 12.55 4.24 -24.83
N THR A 233 12.36 2.95 -24.54
CA THR A 233 13.33 2.15 -23.79
C THR A 233 14.68 2.10 -24.49
N MET A 234 14.71 1.87 -25.81
CA MET A 234 15.97 1.88 -26.56
C MET A 234 16.64 3.26 -26.51
N MET A 235 15.88 4.34 -26.68
CA MET A 235 16.44 5.69 -26.66
C MET A 235 17.00 6.07 -25.29
N ASP A 236 16.36 5.66 -24.20
CA ASP A 236 16.86 5.87 -22.83
C ASP A 236 18.16 5.09 -22.57
N GLU A 237 18.26 3.86 -23.08
CA GLU A 237 19.48 3.06 -23.02
C GLU A 237 20.61 3.68 -23.87
N ILE A 238 20.30 4.14 -25.09
CA ILE A 238 21.24 4.87 -25.96
C ILE A 238 21.73 6.15 -25.26
N CYS A 239 20.84 6.93 -24.64
CA CYS A 239 21.21 8.13 -23.88
C CYS A 239 22.22 7.81 -22.77
N SER A 240 21.96 6.74 -22.03
CA SER A 240 22.84 6.30 -20.95
C SER A 240 24.23 5.87 -21.45
N VAL A 241 24.31 5.27 -22.64
CA VAL A 241 25.58 4.89 -23.28
C VAL A 241 26.28 6.09 -23.91
N LEU A 242 25.53 7.02 -24.50
CA LEU A 242 26.05 8.30 -24.98
C LEU A 242 26.73 9.05 -23.83
N ILE A 243 26.07 9.25 -22.69
CA ILE A 243 26.65 9.94 -21.52
C ILE A 243 27.96 9.31 -21.06
N LYS A 244 28.12 8.00 -21.22
CA LYS A 244 29.32 7.24 -20.80
C LYS A 244 30.35 7.06 -21.91
N GLU A 245 30.13 7.65 -23.10
CA GLU A 245 30.99 7.49 -24.29
C GLU A 245 31.25 6.00 -24.64
N GLY A 246 30.23 5.15 -24.45
CA GLY A 246 30.35 3.71 -24.71
C GLY A 246 30.07 3.30 -26.17
N ASP A 247 30.26 2.02 -26.46
CA ASP A 247 29.99 1.43 -27.78
C ASP A 247 28.48 1.36 -28.08
N LEU A 248 28.07 2.06 -29.14
CA LEU A 248 26.68 2.16 -29.60
C LEU A 248 26.32 1.09 -30.64
N THR A 249 27.29 0.40 -31.23
CA THR A 249 27.05 -0.61 -32.28
C THR A 249 26.26 -1.80 -31.75
N VAL A 250 26.30 -2.03 -30.44
CA VAL A 250 25.52 -3.04 -29.71
C VAL A 250 24.01 -2.91 -29.96
N PHE A 251 23.52 -1.70 -30.26
CA PHE A 251 22.10 -1.45 -30.52
C PHE A 251 21.69 -1.65 -31.98
N ALA A 252 22.60 -1.87 -32.93
CA ALA A 252 22.28 -1.89 -34.36
C ALA A 252 21.26 -2.99 -34.74
N GLU A 253 21.46 -4.22 -34.25
CA GLU A 253 20.53 -5.33 -34.50
C GLU A 253 19.20 -5.12 -33.75
N ALA A 254 19.25 -4.53 -32.56
CA ALA A 254 18.06 -4.21 -31.79
C ALA A 254 17.21 -3.10 -32.46
N ALA A 255 17.85 -2.10 -33.07
CA ALA A 255 17.21 -1.06 -33.87
C ALA A 255 16.50 -1.65 -35.09
N LYS A 256 17.12 -2.60 -35.80
CA LYS A 256 16.49 -3.35 -36.90
C LYS A 256 15.22 -4.08 -36.47
N VAL A 257 15.24 -4.72 -35.29
CA VAL A 257 14.05 -5.38 -34.73
C VAL A 257 12.95 -4.38 -34.38
N ILE A 258 13.31 -3.21 -33.86
CA ILE A 258 12.37 -2.11 -33.60
C ILE A 258 11.74 -1.60 -34.89
N THR A 259 12.54 -1.34 -35.94
CA THR A 259 12.04 -0.92 -37.26
C THR A 259 11.04 -1.94 -37.81
N LYS A 260 11.36 -3.24 -37.77
CA LYS A 260 10.45 -4.30 -38.19
C LYS A 260 9.17 -4.34 -37.36
N SER A 261 9.27 -4.11 -36.06
CA SER A 261 8.12 -4.09 -35.14
C SER A 261 7.16 -2.96 -35.46
N ILE A 262 7.69 -1.75 -35.72
CA ILE A 262 6.88 -0.58 -36.10
C ILE A 262 6.23 -0.79 -37.46
N LYS A 263 6.95 -1.37 -38.44
CA LYS A 263 6.38 -1.76 -39.75
C LYS A 263 5.25 -2.76 -39.60
N GLU A 264 5.39 -3.80 -38.77
CA GLU A 264 4.31 -4.77 -38.51
C GLU A 264 3.09 -4.08 -37.87
N MET A 265 3.31 -3.17 -36.91
CA MET A 265 2.22 -2.40 -36.29
C MET A 265 1.48 -1.53 -37.30
N TYR A 266 2.24 -0.79 -38.12
CA TYR A 266 1.69 0.04 -39.20
C TYR A 266 0.85 -0.79 -40.16
N GLU A 267 1.36 -1.94 -40.60
CA GLU A 267 0.62 -2.75 -41.56
C GLU A 267 -0.68 -3.34 -41.01
N LYS A 268 -0.69 -3.72 -39.73
CA LYS A 268 -1.92 -4.19 -39.07
C LYS A 268 -2.95 -3.09 -38.94
N GLU A 269 -2.53 -1.88 -38.55
CA GLU A 269 -3.44 -0.73 -38.48
C GLU A 269 -3.91 -0.30 -39.87
N ARG A 270 -3.03 -0.27 -40.88
CA ARG A 270 -3.37 0.03 -42.27
C ARG A 270 -4.40 -0.95 -42.83
N ARG A 271 -4.18 -2.25 -42.66
CA ARG A 271 -5.13 -3.30 -43.09
C ARG A 271 -6.50 -3.12 -42.44
N ARG A 272 -6.53 -2.83 -41.15
CA ARG A 272 -7.79 -2.54 -40.45
C ARG A 272 -8.47 -1.29 -40.99
N SER A 273 -7.73 -0.21 -41.25
CA SER A 273 -8.27 1.02 -41.83
C SER A 273 -8.88 0.80 -43.22
N ILE A 274 -8.34 -0.15 -43.99
CA ILE A 274 -8.87 -0.53 -45.32
C ILE A 274 -10.07 -1.46 -45.19
N ASN A 275 -9.98 -2.50 -44.35
CA ASN A 275 -10.96 -3.58 -44.29
C ASN A 275 -12.13 -3.30 -43.34
N GLY A 276 -12.08 -2.23 -42.53
CA GLY A 276 -13.11 -1.85 -41.56
C GLY A 276 -13.22 -2.77 -40.33
N ARG A 277 -12.86 -4.06 -40.45
CA ARG A 277 -12.75 -5.03 -39.35
C ARG A 277 -11.29 -5.35 -39.06
N GLY A 278 -10.96 -5.48 -37.77
CA GLY A 278 -9.63 -5.92 -37.34
C GLY A 278 -9.50 -7.44 -37.43
N ASP A 279 -8.40 -7.93 -38.00
CA ASP A 279 -8.11 -9.36 -38.19
C ASP A 279 -7.89 -10.13 -36.86
N GLU A 280 -7.93 -9.45 -35.71
CA GLU A 280 -7.62 -10.02 -34.40
C GLU A 280 -8.74 -9.69 -33.39
N LEU A 281 -9.12 -10.67 -32.55
CA LEU A 281 -10.03 -10.43 -31.42
C LEU A 281 -9.40 -9.40 -30.46
N PHE A 282 -10.20 -8.44 -29.99
CA PHE A 282 -9.73 -7.30 -29.17
C PHE A 282 -8.59 -6.49 -29.82
N PHE A 283 -8.59 -6.34 -31.14
CA PHE A 283 -7.56 -5.62 -31.89
C PHE A 283 -7.16 -4.28 -31.23
N ASP A 284 -8.14 -3.46 -30.84
CA ASP A 284 -7.91 -2.16 -30.19
C ASP A 284 -7.07 -2.24 -28.93
N LEU A 285 -7.47 -3.11 -28.00
CA LEU A 285 -6.80 -3.32 -26.73
C LEU A 285 -5.39 -3.89 -26.97
N LYS A 286 -5.25 -4.82 -27.92
CA LYS A 286 -3.97 -5.44 -28.23
C LYS A 286 -2.99 -4.45 -28.86
N ARG A 287 -3.42 -3.62 -29.81
CA ARG A 287 -2.56 -2.57 -30.41
C ARG A 287 -2.17 -1.51 -29.38
N GLY A 288 -3.12 -1.06 -28.57
CA GLY A 288 -2.84 -0.12 -27.48
C GLY A 288 -1.82 -0.70 -26.49
N TYR A 289 -1.99 -1.95 -26.07
CA TYR A 289 -1.06 -2.62 -25.17
C TYR A 289 0.34 -2.75 -25.79
N GLU A 290 0.42 -3.11 -27.07
CA GLU A 290 1.70 -3.21 -27.78
C GLU A 290 2.42 -1.86 -27.93
N TYR A 291 1.68 -0.75 -27.98
CA TYR A 291 2.22 0.61 -27.99
C TYR A 291 2.70 1.07 -26.59
N CYS A 292 1.92 0.83 -25.54
CA CYS A 292 2.15 1.42 -24.21
C CYS A 292 2.92 0.55 -23.21
N ALA A 293 2.93 -0.77 -23.36
CA ALA A 293 3.41 -1.65 -22.30
C ALA A 293 4.86 -2.11 -22.52
N SER A 294 5.69 -2.00 -21.48
CA SER A 294 7.04 -2.60 -21.49
C SER A 294 6.99 -4.14 -21.55
N GLY A 295 5.86 -4.75 -21.19
CA GLY A 295 5.61 -6.19 -21.36
C GLY A 295 5.10 -6.57 -22.77
N SER A 296 5.13 -5.66 -23.75
CA SER A 296 4.67 -5.97 -25.10
C SER A 296 5.57 -6.99 -25.80
N LYS A 297 5.01 -7.72 -26.78
CA LYS A 297 5.79 -8.68 -27.58
C LYS A 297 6.99 -8.03 -28.30
N TYR A 298 6.88 -6.74 -28.62
CA TYR A 298 7.93 -5.97 -29.30
C TYR A 298 9.04 -5.53 -28.34
N SER A 299 8.68 -5.13 -27.12
CA SER A 299 9.69 -4.85 -26.07
C SER A 299 10.50 -6.09 -25.72
N ILE A 300 9.87 -7.26 -25.70
CA ILE A 300 10.56 -8.54 -25.48
C ILE A 300 11.46 -8.89 -26.66
N ALA A 301 11.02 -8.65 -27.91
CA ALA A 301 11.83 -8.87 -29.10
C ALA A 301 13.07 -7.97 -29.12
N TYR A 302 12.92 -6.70 -28.73
CA TYR A 302 14.03 -5.76 -28.58
C TYR A 302 15.10 -6.29 -27.60
N HIS A 303 14.70 -6.67 -26.38
CA HIS A 303 15.67 -7.17 -25.40
C HIS A 303 16.30 -8.51 -25.77
N LYS A 304 15.59 -9.37 -26.52
CA LYS A 304 16.18 -10.58 -27.10
C LYS A 304 17.25 -10.25 -28.13
N ALA A 305 17.03 -9.23 -28.97
CA ALA A 305 17.99 -8.81 -29.99
C ALA A 305 19.27 -8.20 -29.39
N LEU A 306 19.17 -7.59 -28.21
CA LEU A 306 20.31 -7.01 -27.50
C LEU A 306 21.28 -8.06 -26.93
N GLN A 307 20.85 -9.32 -26.75
CA GLN A 307 21.68 -10.38 -26.15
C GLN A 307 22.06 -11.46 -27.17
N LYS A 308 23.37 -11.60 -27.43
CA LYS A 308 23.93 -12.56 -28.41
C LYS A 308 23.80 -14.04 -28.01
N LYS A 309 23.56 -14.37 -26.74
CA LYS A 309 23.35 -15.74 -26.23
C LYS A 309 22.15 -15.81 -25.29
N ALA A 310 21.39 -16.89 -25.37
CA ALA A 310 20.34 -17.21 -24.40
C ALA A 310 20.99 -17.74 -23.11
N ASP A 311 21.19 -16.86 -22.14
CA ASP A 311 21.74 -17.17 -20.83
C ASP A 311 20.66 -17.07 -19.72
N ASN A 312 21.03 -17.42 -18.49
CA ASN A 312 20.12 -17.29 -17.34
C ASN A 312 19.62 -15.86 -17.14
N ASN A 313 20.44 -14.86 -17.46
CA ASN A 313 20.06 -13.45 -17.32
C ASN A 313 18.96 -13.05 -18.32
N LEU A 314 19.00 -13.58 -19.54
CA LEU A 314 17.92 -13.44 -20.52
C LEU A 314 16.61 -14.00 -19.96
N GLY A 315 16.66 -15.16 -19.30
CA GLY A 315 15.49 -15.76 -18.65
C GLY A 315 14.86 -14.82 -17.61
N TRP A 316 15.68 -14.30 -16.69
CA TRP A 316 15.23 -13.34 -15.68
C TRP A 316 14.69 -12.04 -16.28
N LYS A 317 15.33 -11.51 -17.34
CA LYS A 317 14.91 -10.28 -18.01
C LYS A 317 13.58 -10.46 -18.74
N ILE A 318 13.45 -11.51 -19.56
CA ILE A 318 12.20 -11.81 -20.27
C ILE A 318 11.06 -12.02 -19.27
N TYR A 319 11.31 -12.79 -18.21
CA TYR A 319 10.28 -13.08 -17.23
C TYR A 319 9.87 -11.84 -16.43
N SER A 320 10.81 -10.94 -16.10
CA SER A 320 10.53 -9.64 -15.48
C SER A 320 9.68 -8.71 -16.35
N LEU A 321 9.70 -8.89 -17.67
CA LEU A 321 8.82 -8.15 -18.60
C LEU A 321 7.45 -8.81 -18.74
N GLU A 322 7.43 -10.14 -18.78
CA GLU A 322 6.19 -10.92 -18.85
C GLU A 322 5.36 -10.80 -17.58
N ILE A 323 5.99 -10.71 -16.40
CA ILE A 323 5.27 -10.60 -15.12
C ILE A 323 4.42 -9.32 -15.00
N PHE A 324 4.67 -8.28 -15.81
CA PHE A 324 3.76 -7.13 -15.88
C PHE A 324 2.36 -7.51 -16.39
N LYS A 325 2.25 -8.58 -17.19
CA LYS A 325 0.96 -9.09 -17.65
C LYS A 325 0.18 -9.79 -16.53
N PHE A 326 0.85 -10.23 -15.47
CA PHE A 326 0.24 -10.90 -14.33
C PHE A 326 -0.92 -10.09 -13.75
N ASN A 327 -0.81 -8.76 -13.72
CA ASN A 327 -1.88 -7.88 -13.24
C ASN A 327 -3.19 -8.01 -14.04
N PHE A 328 -3.13 -8.24 -15.36
CA PHE A 328 -4.34 -8.46 -16.17
C PHE A 328 -4.99 -9.81 -15.84
N PHE A 329 -4.18 -10.85 -15.63
CA PHE A 329 -4.68 -12.15 -15.19
C PHE A 329 -5.27 -12.08 -13.79
N LEU A 330 -4.67 -11.28 -12.91
CA LEU A 330 -5.14 -11.04 -11.55
C LEU A 330 -6.54 -10.42 -11.58
N VAL A 331 -6.78 -9.41 -12.42
CA VAL A 331 -8.13 -8.86 -12.63
C VAL A 331 -9.08 -9.89 -13.23
N ALA A 332 -8.66 -10.62 -14.27
CA ALA A 332 -9.52 -11.59 -14.94
C ALA A 332 -9.92 -12.79 -14.06
N MET A 333 -9.04 -13.23 -13.17
CA MET A 333 -9.27 -14.38 -12.28
C MET A 333 -10.00 -14.00 -10.99
N PHE A 334 -10.31 -12.72 -10.77
CA PHE A 334 -11.04 -12.27 -9.59
C PHE A 334 -12.43 -12.91 -9.50
N ILE A 335 -13.23 -12.87 -10.57
CA ILE A 335 -14.59 -13.42 -10.59
C ILE A 335 -14.58 -14.94 -10.33
N PRO A 336 -13.78 -15.76 -11.05
CA PRO A 336 -13.64 -17.18 -10.73
C PRO A 336 -13.23 -17.44 -9.28
N ALA A 337 -12.31 -16.63 -8.72
CA ALA A 337 -11.87 -16.77 -7.34
C ALA A 337 -13.00 -16.49 -6.33
N VAL A 338 -13.82 -15.46 -6.58
CA VAL A 338 -15.01 -15.18 -5.76
C VAL A 338 -15.95 -16.37 -5.75
N ILE A 339 -16.27 -16.92 -6.93
CA ILE A 339 -17.17 -18.08 -7.06
C ILE A 339 -16.62 -19.28 -6.27
N ILE A 340 -15.36 -19.65 -6.47
CA ILE A 340 -14.72 -20.77 -5.76
C ILE A 340 -14.73 -20.50 -4.24
N SER A 341 -14.42 -19.28 -3.82
CA SER A 341 -14.40 -18.92 -2.41
C SER A 341 -15.78 -18.95 -1.76
N ALA A 342 -16.85 -18.63 -2.49
CA ALA A 342 -18.21 -18.74 -1.98
C ALA A 342 -18.60 -20.19 -1.70
N PHE A 343 -18.25 -21.12 -2.60
CA PHE A 343 -18.49 -22.55 -2.40
C PHE A 343 -17.61 -23.14 -1.28
N ILE A 344 -16.30 -22.89 -1.31
CA ILE A 344 -15.37 -23.45 -0.32
C ILE A 344 -15.58 -22.79 1.06
N GLY A 345 -15.79 -21.47 1.11
CA GLY A 345 -16.04 -20.74 2.35
C GLY A 345 -17.35 -21.15 3.01
N GLY A 346 -18.40 -21.40 2.24
CA GLY A 346 -19.65 -21.98 2.73
C GLY A 346 -19.46 -23.37 3.34
N LEU A 347 -18.65 -24.23 2.70
CA LEU A 347 -18.30 -25.55 3.22
C LEU A 347 -17.47 -25.49 4.49
N VAL A 348 -16.43 -24.64 4.54
CA VAL A 348 -15.58 -24.45 5.72
C VAL A 348 -16.41 -23.94 6.92
N ASN A 349 -17.33 -23.01 6.68
CA ASN A 349 -18.22 -22.49 7.71
C ASN A 349 -19.30 -23.49 8.16
N GLY A 350 -19.72 -24.43 7.29
CA GLY A 350 -20.78 -25.40 7.59
C GLY A 350 -20.28 -26.73 8.16
N LEU A 351 -19.04 -27.14 7.88
CA LEU A 351 -18.49 -28.45 8.29
C LEU A 351 -17.65 -28.38 9.58
N ILE A 352 -17.11 -27.21 9.94
CA ILE A 352 -16.16 -27.09 11.06
C ILE A 352 -16.69 -26.09 12.10
N ASN A 353 -17.57 -26.57 12.97
CA ASN A 353 -18.22 -25.75 14.01
C ASN A 353 -17.31 -25.41 15.21
N ASN A 354 -16.15 -26.07 15.35
CA ASN A 354 -15.27 -25.96 16.51
C ASN A 354 -14.01 -25.10 16.28
N LEU A 355 -13.95 -24.29 15.22
CA LEU A 355 -12.82 -23.38 15.01
C LEU A 355 -13.00 -22.08 15.81
N SER A 356 -11.91 -21.60 16.40
CA SER A 356 -11.89 -20.26 16.99
C SER A 356 -12.16 -19.19 15.92
N GLY A 357 -12.75 -18.07 16.32
CA GLY A 357 -13.14 -16.98 15.40
C GLY A 357 -11.99 -16.50 14.51
N ASP A 358 -10.78 -16.44 15.05
CA ASP A 358 -9.58 -16.03 14.33
C ASP A 358 -9.18 -17.01 13.22
N VAL A 359 -9.23 -18.30 13.52
CA VAL A 359 -8.89 -19.34 12.54
C VAL A 359 -9.95 -19.42 11.45
N LYS A 360 -11.23 -19.18 11.82
CA LYS A 360 -12.33 -19.08 10.86
C LYS A 360 -12.12 -17.90 9.90
N THR A 361 -11.80 -16.71 10.42
CA THR A 361 -11.52 -15.54 9.59
C THR A 361 -10.31 -15.76 8.68
N LEU A 362 -9.23 -16.35 9.21
CA LEU A 362 -8.05 -16.70 8.42
C LEU A 362 -8.40 -17.67 7.28
N ALA A 363 -9.18 -18.71 7.59
CA ALA A 363 -9.58 -19.72 6.61
C ALA A 363 -10.45 -19.11 5.50
N VAL A 364 -11.43 -18.28 5.84
CA VAL A 364 -12.27 -17.57 4.86
C VAL A 364 -11.43 -16.61 4.01
N ALA A 365 -10.55 -15.81 4.60
CA ALA A 365 -9.67 -14.92 3.84
C ALA A 365 -8.73 -15.72 2.91
N ALA A 366 -8.08 -16.76 3.44
CA ALA A 366 -7.15 -17.60 2.70
C ALA A 366 -7.83 -18.33 1.53
N THR A 367 -9.02 -18.88 1.72
CA THR A 367 -9.76 -19.57 0.63
C THR A 367 -10.08 -18.64 -0.53
N PHE A 368 -10.29 -17.35 -0.30
CA PHE A 368 -10.41 -16.37 -1.38
C PHE A 368 -9.05 -15.99 -1.98
N PHE A 369 -8.15 -15.43 -1.18
CA PHE A 369 -6.90 -14.83 -1.67
C PHE A 369 -5.94 -15.87 -2.26
N ILE A 370 -5.82 -17.06 -1.66
CA ILE A 370 -4.93 -18.12 -2.15
C ILE A 370 -5.50 -18.71 -3.44
N SER A 371 -6.81 -18.99 -3.50
CA SER A 371 -7.46 -19.44 -4.74
C SER A 371 -7.27 -18.42 -5.86
N TRP A 372 -7.42 -17.14 -5.55
CA TRP A 372 -7.24 -16.06 -6.52
C TRP A 372 -5.84 -16.01 -7.13
N VAL A 373 -4.81 -16.05 -6.29
CA VAL A 373 -3.42 -16.03 -6.78
C VAL A 373 -3.05 -17.34 -7.49
N ILE A 374 -3.53 -18.50 -7.04
CA ILE A 374 -3.26 -19.79 -7.69
C ILE A 374 -3.87 -19.83 -9.10
N LEU A 375 -5.13 -19.45 -9.25
CA LEU A 375 -5.77 -19.37 -10.57
C LEU A 375 -5.02 -18.41 -11.50
N THR A 376 -4.58 -17.27 -10.97
CA THR A 376 -3.78 -16.29 -11.70
C THR A 376 -2.45 -16.88 -12.14
N ILE A 377 -1.74 -17.56 -11.24
CA ILE A 377 -0.47 -18.26 -11.53
C ILE A 377 -0.67 -19.31 -12.62
N ILE A 378 -1.71 -20.14 -12.52
CA ILE A 378 -2.00 -21.18 -13.52
C ILE A 378 -2.27 -20.54 -14.88
N ALA A 379 -3.19 -19.57 -14.95
CA ALA A 379 -3.55 -18.91 -16.21
C ALA A 379 -2.33 -18.23 -16.88
N HIS A 380 -1.52 -17.51 -16.09
CA HIS A 380 -0.33 -16.85 -16.58
C HIS A 380 0.77 -17.85 -16.99
N ALA A 381 0.98 -18.92 -16.21
CA ALA A 381 1.94 -19.97 -16.54
C ALA A 381 1.56 -20.71 -17.83
N VAL A 382 0.28 -21.05 -18.00
CA VAL A 382 -0.24 -21.67 -19.22
C VAL A 382 0.02 -20.77 -20.43
N MET A 383 -0.22 -19.46 -20.32
CA MET A 383 0.07 -18.51 -21.40
C MET A 383 1.57 -18.50 -21.76
N ILE A 384 2.47 -18.40 -20.77
CA ILE A 384 3.91 -18.33 -21.02
C ILE A 384 4.43 -19.65 -21.60
N PHE A 385 4.14 -20.78 -20.96
CA PHE A 385 4.73 -22.06 -21.32
C PHE A 385 4.06 -22.71 -22.54
N ARG A 386 2.87 -22.28 -22.97
CA ARG A 386 2.30 -22.68 -24.27
C ARG A 386 2.75 -21.80 -25.44
N ASN A 387 3.36 -20.64 -25.20
CA ASN A 387 3.76 -19.75 -26.27
C ASN A 387 4.94 -20.32 -27.07
N GLU A 388 4.75 -20.51 -28.38
CA GLU A 388 5.76 -21.07 -29.28
C GLU A 388 7.05 -20.25 -29.31
N LYS A 389 6.95 -18.92 -29.11
CA LYS A 389 8.11 -18.01 -29.06
C LYS A 389 9.08 -18.29 -27.90
N TYR A 390 8.65 -19.08 -26.92
CA TYR A 390 9.42 -19.46 -25.76
C TYR A 390 9.87 -20.92 -25.76
N LYS A 391 9.45 -21.72 -26.76
CA LYS A 391 9.74 -23.17 -26.84
C LYS A 391 11.23 -23.50 -26.63
N ASN A 392 12.11 -22.71 -27.23
CA ASN A 392 13.57 -22.94 -27.18
C ASN A 392 14.25 -22.34 -25.93
N ILE A 393 13.55 -21.56 -25.11
CA ILE A 393 14.09 -20.93 -23.90
C ILE A 393 13.32 -21.32 -22.62
N LYS A 394 12.40 -22.29 -22.70
CA LYS A 394 11.53 -22.69 -21.58
C LYS A 394 12.31 -23.02 -20.32
N ASN A 395 13.38 -23.81 -20.45
CA ASN A 395 14.17 -24.29 -19.30
C ASN A 395 14.81 -23.13 -18.51
N ILE A 396 15.14 -22.04 -19.19
CA ILE A 396 15.75 -20.85 -18.59
C ILE A 396 14.69 -19.98 -17.90
N LEU A 397 13.42 -20.05 -18.34
CA LEU A 397 12.31 -19.29 -17.76
C LEU A 397 11.73 -19.91 -16.47
N VAL A 398 11.96 -21.20 -16.22
CA VAL A 398 11.38 -21.90 -15.05
C VAL A 398 11.86 -21.33 -13.72
N LYS A 399 13.18 -21.08 -13.56
CA LYS A 399 13.74 -20.55 -12.31
C LYS A 399 13.18 -19.16 -11.96
N PRO A 400 13.21 -18.15 -12.87
CA PRO A 400 12.55 -16.88 -12.65
C PRO A 400 11.05 -17.04 -12.33
N ALA A 401 10.35 -17.93 -13.04
CA ALA A 401 8.93 -18.17 -12.82
C ALA A 401 8.62 -18.61 -11.40
N LEU A 402 9.35 -19.61 -10.90
CA LEU A 402 9.17 -20.12 -9.55
C LEU A 402 9.39 -19.03 -8.50
N VAL A 403 10.41 -18.17 -8.67
CA VAL A 403 10.71 -17.09 -7.72
C VAL A 403 9.65 -15.99 -7.75
N PHE A 404 9.20 -15.54 -8.93
CA PHE A 404 8.14 -14.52 -8.99
C PHE A 404 6.81 -15.06 -8.46
N TYR A 405 6.42 -16.28 -8.84
CA TYR A 405 5.19 -16.89 -8.36
C TYR A 405 5.21 -17.17 -6.86
N SER A 406 6.34 -17.61 -6.29
CA SER A 406 6.45 -17.81 -4.84
C SER A 406 6.32 -16.49 -4.09
N LEU A 407 6.91 -15.39 -4.59
CA LEU A 407 6.76 -14.06 -4.00
C LEU A 407 5.33 -13.54 -4.10
N TYR A 408 4.63 -13.75 -5.22
CA TYR A 408 3.21 -13.41 -5.32
C TYR A 408 2.36 -14.24 -4.36
N LEU A 409 2.58 -15.56 -4.29
CA LEU A 409 1.87 -16.42 -3.34
C LEU A 409 2.10 -15.95 -1.90
N LEU A 410 3.35 -15.63 -1.54
CA LEU A 410 3.71 -15.09 -0.23
C LEU A 410 3.00 -13.77 0.09
N THR A 411 2.83 -12.91 -0.91
CA THR A 411 2.10 -11.65 -0.79
C THR A 411 0.65 -11.90 -0.39
N PHE A 412 -0.02 -12.82 -1.07
CA PHE A 412 -1.44 -13.14 -0.79
C PHE A 412 -1.63 -13.91 0.53
N ILE A 413 -0.66 -14.74 0.93
CA ILE A 413 -0.62 -15.34 2.27
C ILE A 413 -0.49 -14.23 3.34
N THR A 414 0.40 -13.27 3.13
CA THR A 414 0.60 -12.12 4.05
C THR A 414 -0.68 -11.28 4.17
N ILE A 415 -1.36 -11.01 3.05
CA ILE A 415 -2.65 -10.30 3.04
C ILE A 415 -3.69 -11.08 3.84
N SER A 416 -3.80 -12.40 3.62
CA SER A 416 -4.75 -13.27 4.32
C SER A 416 -4.52 -13.24 5.83
N ALA A 417 -3.25 -13.31 6.26
CA ALA A 417 -2.89 -13.23 7.68
C ALA A 417 -3.15 -11.84 8.30
N GLY A 418 -2.88 -10.76 7.56
CA GLY A 418 -3.10 -9.40 8.04
C GLY A 418 -4.58 -9.05 8.26
N ILE A 419 -5.50 -9.65 7.49
CA ILE A 419 -6.95 -9.44 7.65
C ILE A 419 -7.45 -9.91 9.01
N VAL A 420 -6.86 -10.95 9.60
CA VAL A 420 -7.20 -11.43 10.96
C VAL A 420 -7.00 -10.34 12.00
N GLY A 421 -5.90 -9.58 11.90
CA GLY A 421 -5.64 -8.46 12.80
C GLY A 421 -6.67 -7.34 12.65
N VAL A 422 -7.12 -7.06 11.42
CA VAL A 422 -8.13 -6.04 11.13
C VAL A 422 -9.51 -6.45 11.62
N SER A 423 -9.89 -7.73 11.47
CA SER A 423 -11.20 -8.25 11.88
C SER A 423 -11.42 -8.31 13.39
N LYS A 424 -10.35 -8.23 14.19
CA LYS A 424 -10.41 -8.27 15.65
C LYS A 424 -10.87 -6.96 16.29
N VAL A 425 -10.93 -5.88 15.52
CA VAL A 425 -11.17 -4.54 16.06
C VAL A 425 -12.60 -4.11 15.76
N ASP A 426 -13.41 -3.94 16.80
CA ASP A 426 -14.80 -3.51 16.69
C ASP A 426 -14.91 -1.99 16.89
N ILE A 427 -15.00 -1.28 15.77
CA ILE A 427 -15.11 0.19 15.73
C ILE A 427 -16.59 0.63 15.82
N VAL A 428 -17.55 -0.30 15.84
CA VAL A 428 -18.98 0.02 15.73
C VAL A 428 -19.60 0.37 17.09
N ALA A 429 -18.97 0.00 18.20
CA ALA A 429 -19.48 0.25 19.56
C ALA A 429 -19.26 1.72 20.02
N PRO A 430 -20.24 2.37 20.69
CA PRO A 430 -20.04 3.66 21.36
C PRO A 430 -18.89 3.58 22.38
N GLY A 431 -17.97 4.55 22.38
CA GLY A 431 -16.79 4.55 23.27
C GLY A 431 -15.57 3.74 22.79
N SER A 432 -15.64 3.13 21.59
CA SER A 432 -14.54 2.39 20.95
C SER A 432 -13.40 3.27 20.37
N SER A 433 -13.33 4.53 20.77
CA SER A 433 -12.46 5.52 20.13
C SER A 433 -10.97 5.21 20.25
N ALA A 434 -10.56 4.53 21.34
CA ALA A 434 -9.21 3.98 21.50
C ALA A 434 -8.93 2.77 20.60
N GLN A 435 -9.96 2.01 20.19
CA GLN A 435 -9.81 0.86 19.30
C GLN A 435 -9.43 1.27 17.88
N ILE A 436 -9.67 2.51 17.48
CA ILE A 436 -9.29 2.96 16.15
C ILE A 436 -7.78 2.92 15.90
N TRP A 437 -6.96 3.13 16.94
CA TRP A 437 -5.51 3.04 16.84
C TRP A 437 -5.04 1.59 16.70
N VAL A 438 -5.76 0.66 17.33
CA VAL A 438 -5.54 -0.79 17.15
C VAL A 438 -5.88 -1.18 15.72
N TRP A 439 -6.98 -0.66 15.16
CA TRP A 439 -7.34 -0.87 13.76
C TRP A 439 -6.30 -0.28 12.80
N PHE A 440 -5.85 0.96 13.01
CA PHE A 440 -4.79 1.57 12.20
C PHE A 440 -3.49 0.77 12.26
N SER A 441 -3.12 0.28 13.44
CA SER A 441 -1.95 -0.57 13.60
C SER A 441 -2.07 -1.86 12.79
N ALA A 442 -3.24 -2.51 12.81
CA ALA A 442 -3.52 -3.71 12.02
C ALA A 442 -3.50 -3.44 10.50
N VAL A 443 -4.11 -2.34 10.06
CA VAL A 443 -4.09 -1.91 8.65
C VAL A 443 -2.67 -1.52 8.21
N ALA A 444 -1.91 -0.83 9.07
CA ALA A 444 -0.54 -0.46 8.80
C ALA A 444 0.35 -1.70 8.69
N TYR A 445 0.20 -2.67 9.59
CA TYR A 445 0.87 -3.97 9.47
C TYR A 445 0.55 -4.63 8.13
N LEU A 446 -0.73 -4.76 7.77
CA LEU A 446 -1.17 -5.36 6.51
C LEU A 446 -0.48 -4.69 5.31
N VAL A 447 -0.54 -3.36 5.22
CA VAL A 447 -0.01 -2.62 4.07
C VAL A 447 1.52 -2.60 4.05
N LEU A 448 2.18 -2.34 5.18
CA LEU A 448 3.65 -2.25 5.24
C LEU A 448 4.33 -3.61 5.03
N SER A 449 3.79 -4.68 5.60
CA SER A 449 4.34 -6.04 5.42
C SER A 449 4.16 -6.53 3.97
N THR A 450 2.98 -6.36 3.39
CA THR A 450 2.72 -6.67 1.97
C THR A 450 3.61 -5.85 1.04
N SER A 451 3.85 -4.58 1.38
CA SER A 451 4.74 -3.69 0.61
C SER A 451 6.20 -4.14 0.61
N LEU A 452 6.68 -4.83 1.65
CA LEU A 452 8.05 -5.36 1.68
C LEU A 452 8.24 -6.43 0.61
N ILE A 453 7.29 -7.36 0.47
CA ILE A 453 7.36 -8.39 -0.57
C ILE A 453 7.25 -7.75 -1.96
N PHE A 454 6.34 -6.81 -2.14
CA PHE A 454 6.25 -6.06 -3.40
C PHE A 454 7.53 -5.26 -3.70
N TYR A 455 8.23 -4.77 -2.69
CA TYR A 455 9.52 -4.12 -2.86
C TYR A 455 10.60 -5.09 -3.35
N VAL A 456 10.60 -6.33 -2.86
CA VAL A 456 11.48 -7.41 -3.38
C VAL A 456 11.17 -7.71 -4.85
N ILE A 457 9.88 -7.94 -5.18
CA ILE A 457 9.43 -8.16 -6.56
C ILE A 457 9.87 -6.99 -7.46
N ALA A 458 9.61 -5.76 -7.01
CA ALA A 458 9.95 -4.57 -7.75
C ALA A 458 11.46 -4.41 -7.96
N THR A 459 12.28 -4.78 -6.97
CA THR A 459 13.74 -4.77 -7.09
C THR A 459 14.22 -5.80 -8.10
N LEU A 460 13.66 -7.02 -8.10
CA LEU A 460 13.97 -8.04 -9.11
C LEU A 460 13.61 -7.55 -10.52
N VAL A 461 12.38 -7.06 -10.70
CA VAL A 461 11.92 -6.55 -12.00
C VAL A 461 12.78 -5.39 -12.50
N ASP A 462 13.00 -4.38 -11.67
CA ASP A 462 13.74 -3.19 -12.07
C ASP A 462 15.23 -3.54 -12.35
N SER A 463 15.85 -4.43 -11.56
CA SER A 463 17.26 -4.81 -11.73
C SER A 463 17.50 -5.60 -13.02
N PHE A 464 16.66 -6.59 -13.31
CA PHE A 464 16.81 -7.38 -14.54
C PHE A 464 16.31 -6.66 -15.79
N LYS A 465 15.41 -5.66 -15.66
CA LYS A 465 15.06 -4.76 -16.77
C LYS A 465 16.27 -3.90 -17.19
N GLN A 466 16.98 -3.29 -16.23
CA GLN A 466 17.99 -2.25 -16.51
C GLN A 466 19.45 -2.74 -16.54
N HIS A 467 19.86 -3.66 -15.67
CA HIS A 467 21.29 -3.93 -15.42
C HIS A 467 21.74 -5.34 -15.79
N ASN A 468 20.84 -6.17 -16.36
CA ASN A 468 21.04 -7.60 -16.66
C ASN A 468 21.49 -8.48 -15.48
N THR A 469 21.87 -7.92 -14.33
CA THR A 469 22.39 -8.58 -13.13
C THR A 469 21.99 -7.82 -11.86
N LEU A 470 21.97 -8.52 -10.73
CA LEU A 470 21.78 -7.93 -9.41
C LEU A 470 23.15 -7.52 -8.84
N SER A 471 23.36 -6.22 -8.61
CA SER A 471 24.55 -5.79 -7.87
C SER A 471 24.47 -6.26 -6.41
N LYS A 472 25.61 -6.50 -5.76
CA LYS A 472 25.65 -6.93 -4.34
C LYS A 472 24.86 -5.97 -3.44
N LYS A 473 24.95 -4.67 -3.70
CA LYS A 473 24.20 -3.63 -2.99
C LYS A 473 22.68 -3.78 -3.21
N LEU A 474 22.23 -3.93 -4.45
CA LEU A 474 20.80 -4.13 -4.77
C LEU A 474 20.25 -5.43 -4.19
N LEU A 475 21.09 -6.48 -4.10
CA LEU A 475 20.70 -7.75 -3.50
C LEU A 475 20.50 -7.61 -1.99
N VAL A 476 21.40 -6.92 -1.28
CA VAL A 476 21.26 -6.69 0.17
C VAL A 476 20.12 -5.72 0.48
N ASP A 477 20.14 -4.51 -0.08
CA ASP A 477 19.18 -3.44 0.24
C ASP A 477 17.78 -3.71 -0.35
N GLY A 478 17.72 -4.43 -1.47
CA GLY A 478 16.51 -4.63 -2.25
C GLY A 478 15.80 -5.96 -2.05
N ILE A 479 16.50 -6.98 -1.53
CA ILE A 479 15.97 -8.34 -1.38
C ILE A 479 16.17 -8.83 0.06
N ILE A 480 17.42 -8.99 0.51
CA ILE A 480 17.72 -9.62 1.81
C ILE A 480 17.13 -8.82 2.97
N LEU A 481 17.43 -7.52 3.07
CA LEU A 481 16.98 -6.69 4.18
C LEU A 481 15.44 -6.60 4.27
N PRO A 482 14.69 -6.34 3.16
CA PRO A 482 13.23 -6.40 3.20
C PRO A 482 12.67 -7.77 3.57
N SER A 483 13.29 -8.86 3.10
CA SER A 483 12.85 -10.22 3.46
C SER A 483 13.04 -10.52 4.95
N ILE A 484 14.18 -10.12 5.54
CA ILE A 484 14.41 -10.26 6.99
C ILE A 484 13.39 -9.44 7.78
N ALA A 485 13.19 -8.17 7.40
CA ALA A 485 12.21 -7.31 8.05
C ALA A 485 10.79 -7.89 7.96
N TRP A 486 10.42 -8.44 6.80
CA TRP A 486 9.14 -9.11 6.60
C TRP A 486 9.01 -10.37 7.48
N THR A 487 10.05 -11.20 7.57
CA THR A 487 10.04 -12.41 8.40
C THR A 487 9.87 -12.06 9.87
N ILE A 488 10.65 -11.10 10.40
CA ILE A 488 10.56 -10.66 11.79
C ILE A 488 9.17 -10.09 12.09
N ALA A 489 8.66 -9.21 11.22
CA ALA A 489 7.33 -8.60 11.37
C ALA A 489 6.21 -9.65 11.37
N THR A 490 6.27 -10.59 10.41
CA THR A 490 5.24 -11.64 10.25
C THR A 490 5.27 -12.62 11.42
N VAL A 491 6.45 -13.13 11.79
CA VAL A 491 6.60 -14.03 12.94
C VAL A 491 6.14 -13.35 14.23
N SER A 492 6.54 -12.10 14.46
CA SER A 492 6.11 -11.34 15.63
C SER A 492 4.59 -11.13 15.65
N ASN A 493 3.97 -10.87 14.51
CA ASN A 493 2.51 -10.76 14.40
C ASN A 493 1.81 -12.10 14.70
N PHE A 494 2.33 -13.22 14.19
CA PHE A 494 1.79 -14.55 14.51
C PHE A 494 1.96 -14.90 15.99
N MET A 495 3.11 -14.63 16.59
CA MET A 495 3.36 -14.84 18.01
C MET A 495 2.49 -13.93 18.88
N SER A 496 2.19 -12.71 18.44
CA SER A 496 1.24 -11.83 19.12
C SER A 496 -0.22 -12.31 19.03
N LEU A 497 -0.60 -13.00 17.94
CA LEU A 497 -1.97 -13.45 17.71
C LEU A 497 -2.26 -14.85 18.28
N TYR A 498 -1.27 -15.74 18.27
CA TYR A 498 -1.43 -17.17 18.57
C TYR A 498 -0.40 -17.70 19.58
N GLY A 499 0.48 -16.84 20.10
CA GLY A 499 1.49 -17.23 21.09
C GLY A 499 0.92 -17.43 22.49
N PRO A 500 1.79 -17.71 23.47
CA PRO A 500 1.41 -17.91 24.86
C PRO A 500 0.59 -16.72 25.40
N SER A 501 -0.47 -17.00 26.15
CA SER A 501 -1.41 -16.02 26.71
C SER A 501 -0.83 -15.15 27.85
N ASP A 502 0.48 -15.20 28.08
CA ASP A 502 1.16 -14.27 28.99
C ASP A 502 1.08 -12.85 28.43
N HIS A 503 0.30 -11.99 29.09
CA HIS A 503 0.02 -10.63 28.67
C HIS A 503 1.28 -9.80 28.31
N ASN A 504 2.42 -10.07 28.95
CA ASN A 504 3.68 -9.37 28.65
C ASN A 504 4.31 -9.78 27.31
N LEU A 505 4.21 -11.04 26.90
CA LEU A 505 4.85 -11.52 25.67
C LEU A 505 4.12 -11.00 24.42
N GLY A 506 2.78 -10.98 24.45
CA GLY A 506 1.97 -10.45 23.34
C GLY A 506 2.30 -8.98 23.02
N THR A 507 2.39 -8.13 24.05
CA THR A 507 2.74 -6.70 23.88
C THR A 507 4.16 -6.51 23.35
N ILE A 508 5.12 -7.32 23.81
CA ILE A 508 6.51 -7.28 23.32
C ILE A 508 6.57 -7.62 21.83
N PHE A 509 5.90 -8.69 21.39
CA PHE A 509 5.88 -9.08 19.98
C PHE A 509 5.19 -8.03 19.08
N ALA A 510 4.10 -7.41 19.56
CA ALA A 510 3.47 -6.30 18.86
C ALA A 510 4.41 -5.09 18.71
N ALA A 511 5.19 -4.77 19.76
CA ALA A 511 6.18 -3.69 19.71
C ALA A 511 7.33 -4.00 18.73
N ILE A 512 7.86 -5.23 18.75
CA ILE A 512 8.89 -5.68 17.79
C ILE A 512 8.40 -5.53 16.35
N ASN A 513 7.16 -5.95 16.07
CA ASN A 513 6.55 -5.81 14.75
C ASN A 513 6.50 -4.34 14.32
N GLY A 514 5.95 -3.46 15.18
CA GLY A 514 5.84 -2.04 14.90
C GLY A 514 7.20 -1.37 14.65
N VAL A 515 8.17 -1.59 15.51
CA VAL A 515 9.53 -1.02 15.38
C VAL A 515 10.22 -1.54 14.12
N THR A 516 10.09 -2.82 13.80
CA THR A 516 10.71 -3.42 12.61
C THR A 516 10.14 -2.81 11.33
N LEU A 517 8.81 -2.73 11.20
CA LEU A 517 8.17 -2.20 9.99
C LEU A 517 8.41 -0.70 9.83
N VAL A 518 8.14 0.09 10.87
CA VAL A 518 8.30 1.55 10.82
C VAL A 518 9.77 1.92 10.66
N GLY A 519 10.65 1.29 11.45
CA GLY A 519 12.10 1.52 11.39
C GLY A 519 12.69 1.19 10.02
N PHE A 520 12.27 0.07 9.40
CA PHE A 520 12.72 -0.29 8.06
C PHE A 520 12.31 0.75 7.00
N TRP A 521 11.05 1.19 7.01
CA TRP A 521 10.57 2.15 6.02
C TRP A 521 11.16 3.54 6.20
N ILE A 522 11.43 3.95 7.45
CA ILE A 522 12.20 5.16 7.75
C ILE A 522 13.62 5.02 7.22
N TYR A 523 14.30 3.89 7.51
CA TYR A 523 15.64 3.60 6.99
C TYR A 523 15.69 3.69 5.47
N LEU A 524 14.72 3.09 4.76
CA LEU A 524 14.69 3.08 3.29
C LEU A 524 14.48 4.49 2.71
N SER A 525 13.66 5.30 3.37
CA SER A 525 13.39 6.69 3.00
C SER A 525 14.62 7.59 3.20
N ILE A 526 15.25 7.49 4.38
CA ILE A 526 16.44 8.28 4.74
C ILE A 526 17.66 7.83 3.93
N SER A 527 17.90 6.53 3.81
CA SER A 527 19.03 5.99 3.03
C SER A 527 18.93 6.40 1.56
N SER A 528 17.75 6.38 0.95
CA SER A 528 17.57 6.85 -0.44
C SER A 528 17.89 8.34 -0.58
N PHE A 529 17.52 9.16 0.39
CA PHE A 529 17.81 10.60 0.38
C PHE A 529 19.30 10.87 0.61
N LEU A 530 19.89 10.26 1.64
CA LEU A 530 21.29 10.42 2.00
C LEU A 530 22.22 9.86 0.92
N ILE A 531 21.95 8.67 0.37
CA ILE A 531 22.80 8.05 -0.65
C ILE A 531 22.79 8.83 -1.97
N ASN A 532 21.66 9.47 -2.32
CA ASN A 532 21.56 10.25 -3.55
C ASN A 532 22.15 11.67 -3.40
N ASN A 533 22.21 12.20 -2.17
CA ASN A 533 22.67 13.58 -1.92
C ASN A 533 24.05 13.68 -1.26
N LEU A 534 24.58 12.61 -0.67
CA LEU A 534 25.95 12.56 -0.15
C LEU A 534 26.90 12.00 -1.20
N ILE A 535 27.90 12.81 -1.58
CA ILE A 535 29.04 12.33 -2.36
C ILE A 535 29.77 11.28 -1.51
N SER A 536 29.65 10.01 -1.89
CA SER A 536 30.39 8.96 -1.19
C SER A 536 31.90 9.24 -1.21
N PRO A 537 32.66 8.86 -0.18
CA PRO A 537 34.11 9.09 -0.12
C PRO A 537 34.86 8.56 -1.36
N ASN A 538 34.39 7.44 -1.92
CA ASN A 538 34.95 6.87 -3.14
C ASN A 538 34.65 7.72 -4.38
N MET A 539 33.42 8.24 -4.50
CA MET A 539 33.03 9.14 -5.59
C MET A 539 33.73 10.50 -5.48
N ALA A 540 33.94 11.01 -4.27
CA ALA A 540 34.79 12.18 -4.03
C ALA A 540 36.24 11.93 -4.44
N ARG A 541 36.77 10.73 -4.18
CA ARG A 541 38.12 10.33 -4.57
C ARG A 541 38.27 10.16 -6.09
N GLU A 542 37.26 9.62 -6.77
CA GLU A 542 37.25 9.54 -8.24
C GLU A 542 37.09 10.90 -8.91
N LEU A 543 36.21 11.77 -8.38
CA LEU A 543 36.09 13.16 -8.83
C LEU A 543 37.41 13.92 -8.66
N ARG A 544 38.11 13.74 -7.53
CA ARG A 544 39.45 14.32 -7.33
C ARG A 544 40.45 13.82 -8.36
N LYS A 545 40.50 12.51 -8.63
CA LYS A 545 41.36 11.94 -9.67
C LYS A 545 41.04 12.48 -11.07
N ALA A 546 39.76 12.64 -11.41
CA ALA A 546 39.34 13.18 -12.70
C ALA A 546 39.73 14.67 -12.84
N VAL A 547 39.52 15.46 -11.79
CA VAL A 547 39.93 16.87 -11.75
C VAL A 547 41.46 17.02 -11.82
N GLU A 548 42.20 16.17 -11.13
CA GLU A 548 43.67 16.13 -11.20
C GLU A 548 44.15 15.73 -12.62
N ALA A 549 43.51 14.76 -13.25
CA ALA A 549 43.83 14.34 -14.62
C ALA A 549 43.56 15.45 -15.66
N ASP A 550 42.45 16.19 -15.51
CA ASP A 550 42.14 17.33 -16.38
C ASP A 550 43.07 18.52 -16.15
N ALA A 551 43.48 18.77 -14.90
CA ALA A 551 44.49 19.78 -14.58
C ALA A 551 45.86 19.44 -15.21
N ILE A 552 46.24 18.16 -15.22
CA ILE A 552 47.46 17.66 -15.87
C ILE A 552 47.35 17.79 -17.40
N LYS A 553 46.20 17.45 -18.01
CA LYS A 553 45.95 17.64 -19.45
C LYS A 553 46.04 19.11 -19.85
N LYS A 554 45.42 20.04 -19.09
CA LYS A 554 45.52 21.49 -19.33
C LYS A 554 46.95 22.02 -19.18
N LYS A 555 47.73 21.53 -18.21
CA LYS A 555 49.15 21.89 -18.08
C LYS A 555 49.97 21.41 -19.29
N LYS A 556 49.72 20.18 -19.76
CA LYS A 556 50.41 19.66 -20.96
C LYS A 556 50.04 20.42 -22.22
N SER A 557 48.77 20.77 -22.43
CA SER A 557 48.37 21.58 -23.59
C SER A 557 48.98 22.99 -23.56
N SER A 558 49.05 23.63 -22.38
CA SER A 558 49.68 24.96 -22.23
C SER A 558 51.20 24.96 -22.44
N LYS A 559 51.87 23.81 -22.27
CA LYS A 559 53.31 23.65 -22.55
C LYS A 559 53.60 23.32 -24.01
N ALA A 560 52.62 22.85 -24.77
CA ALA A 560 52.76 22.57 -26.21
C ALA A 560 52.48 23.80 -27.09
N THR A 561 52.03 24.92 -26.49
CA THR A 561 51.74 26.20 -27.17
C THR A 561 52.77 27.30 -26.89
N LYS A 562 53.87 26.97 -26.21
CA LYS A 562 55.09 27.77 -26.11
C LYS A 562 56.21 27.01 -26.80
#